data_AF-A0A1L8CVJ9-F1
#
_entry.id   AF-A0A1L8CVJ9-F1
#
_cell.length_a   1.000
_cell.length_b   1.000
_cell.length_c   1.000
_cell.angle_alpha   90.00
_cell.angle_beta   90.00
_cell.angle_gamma   90.00
#
_symmetry.space_group_name_H-M   'P 1'
#
loop_
_entity.id
_entity.type
_entity.pdbx_description
1 polymer ?
#
loop_
_entity_poly.entity_id
_entity_poly.type
_entity_poly.pdbx_seq_one_letter_code
_entity_poly.pdbx_strand_id
1 'polypeptide(L)'
;MKKIVLIFFILGSMFIGSFFYLELDLQKLLNISNTIAFVNERWLPPDTTILPARGLDILTTLAIAFLGTIIPAFFSFFCSFGGSHTTCFNRKLYAITRGVFGFFRAIPEIVLALIFIPTVGLGPLAGVLALSIHNFGVLGKLYSERLENINPGLKEALLMLGASKAAGTFFGIVPKALPNLIADTLYIFERNIRNSLILGFIGAGGIGQTLFIDFKVFDYEKVSKCKRFNFNAFFSPGGACQKIL
;
A
#
# COMPACT_ATOMS: atom_id res chain seq x y z
N MET A 1 -43.47 3.71 -1.84
CA MET A 1 -43.26 3.60 -3.31
C MET A 1 -42.76 4.90 -3.96
N LYS A 2 -43.43 6.06 -3.80
CA LYS A 2 -43.01 7.33 -4.45
C LYS A 2 -41.56 7.78 -4.19
N LYS A 3 -41.04 7.61 -2.95
CA LYS A 3 -39.64 7.95 -2.60
C LYS A 3 -38.60 7.08 -3.30
N ILE A 4 -38.92 5.81 -3.58
CA ILE A 4 -38.01 4.88 -4.28
C ILE A 4 -37.90 5.27 -5.75
N VAL A 5 -39.04 5.56 -6.40
CA VAL A 5 -39.08 6.02 -7.80
C VAL A 5 -38.30 7.33 -7.99
N LEU A 6 -38.40 8.25 -7.03
CA LEU A 6 -37.65 9.51 -7.07
C LEU A 6 -36.13 9.30 -6.98
N ILE A 7 -35.66 8.38 -6.13
CA ILE A 7 -34.23 8.05 -6.00
C ILE A 7 -33.70 7.45 -7.31
N PHE A 8 -34.44 6.55 -7.94
CA PHE A 8 -34.06 5.97 -9.23
C PHE A 8 -34.00 7.02 -10.35
N PHE A 9 -34.92 8.00 -10.34
CA PHE A 9 -34.90 9.07 -11.34
C PHE A 9 -33.71 10.02 -11.14
N ILE A 10 -33.37 10.36 -9.89
CA ILE A 10 -32.20 11.18 -9.56
C ILE A 10 -30.91 10.46 -9.99
N LEU A 11 -30.75 9.18 -9.62
CA LEU A 11 -29.60 8.37 -10.02
C LEU A 11 -29.50 8.22 -11.54
N GLY A 12 -30.62 7.99 -12.23
CA GLY A 12 -30.67 7.91 -13.69
C GLY A 12 -30.30 9.23 -14.36
N SER A 13 -30.76 10.37 -13.83
CA SER A 13 -30.41 11.69 -14.34
C SER A 13 -28.93 12.03 -14.13
N MET A 14 -28.36 11.67 -12.98
CA MET A 14 -26.92 11.83 -12.71
C MET A 14 -26.08 10.93 -13.63
N PHE A 15 -26.56 9.71 -13.90
CA PHE A 15 -25.90 8.80 -14.84
C PHE A 15 -25.89 9.38 -16.25
N ILE A 16 -27.05 9.71 -16.80
CA ILE A 16 -27.18 10.26 -18.16
C ILE A 16 -26.46 11.61 -18.28
N GLY A 17 -26.57 12.48 -17.27
CA GLY A 17 -25.84 13.75 -17.22
C GLY A 17 -24.32 13.57 -17.25
N SER A 18 -23.79 12.49 -16.65
CA SER A 18 -22.36 12.16 -16.73
C SER A 18 -21.93 11.78 -18.14
N PHE A 19 -22.77 11.11 -18.94
CA PHE A 19 -22.45 10.79 -20.34
C PHE A 19 -22.35 12.03 -21.22
N PHE A 20 -23.25 13.00 -21.01
CA PHE A 20 -23.21 14.26 -21.74
C PHE A 20 -22.04 15.15 -21.29
N TYR A 21 -21.75 15.19 -19.98
CA TYR A 21 -20.65 16.01 -19.45
C TYR A 21 -19.26 15.51 -19.89
N LEU A 22 -19.09 14.19 -20.07
CA LEU A 22 -17.82 13.62 -20.51
C LEU A 22 -17.62 13.61 -22.04
N GLU A 23 -18.60 14.08 -22.83
CA GLU A 23 -18.57 14.00 -24.31
C GLU A 23 -18.07 12.63 -24.80
N LEU A 24 -18.65 11.54 -24.26
CA LEU A 24 -18.19 10.19 -24.54
C LEU A 24 -18.39 9.84 -26.01
N ASP A 25 -17.33 10.03 -26.79
CA ASP A 25 -17.26 9.71 -28.20
C ASP A 25 -17.08 8.18 -28.40
N LEU A 26 -18.21 7.47 -28.52
CA LEU A 26 -18.24 6.02 -28.70
C LEU A 26 -17.49 5.56 -29.97
N GLN A 27 -17.28 6.44 -30.96
CA GLN A 27 -16.55 6.09 -32.18
C GLN A 27 -15.04 5.95 -31.92
N LYS A 28 -14.47 6.72 -30.99
CA LYS A 28 -13.07 6.57 -30.58
C LYS A 28 -12.82 5.28 -29.79
N LEU A 29 -13.82 4.84 -29.02
CA LEU A 29 -13.75 3.57 -28.27
C LEU A 29 -13.85 2.34 -29.19
N LEU A 30 -14.52 2.44 -30.35
CA LEU A 30 -14.67 1.35 -31.32
C LEU A 30 -13.45 1.19 -32.25
N ASN A 31 -12.54 2.17 -32.30
CA ASN A 31 -11.28 2.11 -33.07
C ASN A 31 -10.18 1.27 -32.38
N ILE A 32 -10.53 0.04 -32.01
CA ILE A 32 -9.66 -0.93 -31.31
C ILE A 32 -8.43 -1.31 -32.17
N SER A 33 -8.51 -1.18 -33.49
CA SER A 33 -7.41 -1.49 -34.42
C SER A 33 -6.13 -0.70 -34.13
N ASN A 34 -6.24 0.59 -33.78
CA ASN A 34 -5.09 1.42 -33.44
C ASN A 34 -4.47 1.04 -32.09
N THR A 35 -5.28 0.60 -31.14
CA THR A 35 -4.80 0.10 -29.83
C THR A 35 -4.07 -1.23 -30.00
N ILE A 36 -4.58 -2.14 -30.84
CA ILE A 36 -3.93 -3.42 -31.14
C ILE A 36 -2.58 -3.20 -31.83
N ALA A 37 -2.51 -2.28 -32.81
CA ALA A 37 -1.25 -1.92 -33.47
C ALA A 37 -0.24 -1.34 -32.47
N PHE A 38 -0.68 -0.43 -31.59
CA PHE A 38 0.15 0.13 -30.54
C PHE A 38 0.72 -0.94 -29.59
N VAL A 39 -0.12 -1.88 -29.14
CA VAL A 39 0.31 -2.96 -28.23
C VAL A 39 1.30 -3.90 -28.91
N ASN A 40 1.05 -4.30 -30.16
CA ASN A 40 1.93 -5.22 -30.88
C ASN A 40 3.27 -4.60 -31.29
N GLU A 41 3.31 -3.32 -31.65
CA GLU A 41 4.54 -2.68 -32.14
C GLU A 41 5.40 -2.08 -31.02
N ARG A 42 4.77 -1.59 -29.95
CA ARG A 42 5.46 -0.86 -28.86
C ARG A 42 5.49 -1.64 -27.55
N TRP A 43 4.52 -2.49 -27.24
CA TRP A 43 4.41 -3.18 -25.94
C TRP A 43 4.93 -4.63 -25.94
N LEU A 44 5.01 -5.32 -27.08
CA LEU A 44 5.48 -6.71 -27.14
C LEU A 44 6.66 -6.80 -28.11
N PRO A 45 7.78 -7.50 -27.79
CA PRO A 45 8.08 -8.40 -26.66
C PRO A 45 9.02 -7.80 -25.59
N PRO A 46 8.99 -8.12 -24.27
CA PRO A 46 9.66 -7.42 -23.12
C PRO A 46 11.21 -7.45 -22.99
N ASP A 47 11.90 -6.32 -22.68
CA ASP A 47 13.40 -6.25 -22.60
C ASP A 47 14.05 -7.08 -21.48
N THR A 48 14.44 -8.32 -21.79
CA THR A 48 15.17 -9.15 -20.81
C THR A 48 16.60 -8.67 -20.54
N THR A 49 17.17 -7.78 -21.36
CA THR A 49 18.51 -7.20 -21.08
C THR A 49 18.50 -6.12 -20.01
N ILE A 50 17.35 -5.49 -19.77
CA ILE A 50 17.19 -4.40 -18.81
C ILE A 50 16.82 -4.95 -17.41
N LEU A 51 16.33 -6.19 -17.33
CA LEU A 51 15.95 -6.85 -16.07
C LEU A 51 17.05 -6.87 -14.98
N PRO A 52 18.32 -7.19 -15.26
CA PRO A 52 19.38 -7.18 -14.24
C PRO A 52 19.64 -5.77 -13.70
N ALA A 53 19.58 -4.76 -14.58
CA ALA A 53 19.76 -3.36 -14.20
C ALA A 53 18.59 -2.86 -13.33
N ARG A 54 17.36 -3.38 -13.55
CA ARG A 54 16.15 -3.05 -12.78
C ARG A 54 15.96 -3.89 -11.52
N GLY A 55 16.78 -4.93 -11.32
CA GLY A 55 16.70 -5.80 -10.13
C GLY A 55 16.85 -5.03 -8.82
N LEU A 56 17.75 -4.03 -8.79
CA LEU A 56 17.94 -3.15 -7.64
C LEU A 56 16.73 -2.24 -7.39
N ASP A 57 16.10 -1.74 -8.45
CA ASP A 57 14.87 -0.93 -8.35
C ASP A 57 13.68 -1.76 -7.80
N ILE A 58 13.59 -3.02 -8.21
CA ILE A 58 12.60 -3.96 -7.66
C ILE A 58 12.86 -4.20 -6.18
N LEU A 59 14.11 -4.48 -5.81
CA LEU A 59 14.47 -4.76 -4.43
C LEU A 59 14.24 -3.55 -3.52
N THR A 60 14.54 -2.34 -3.98
CA THR A 60 14.26 -1.11 -3.22
C THR A 60 12.75 -0.89 -3.03
N THR A 61 11.93 -1.14 -4.05
CA THR A 61 10.46 -1.08 -3.95
C THR A 61 9.93 -2.07 -2.93
N LEU A 62 10.46 -3.29 -2.94
CA LEU A 62 10.10 -4.35 -1.99
C LEU A 62 10.57 -3.99 -0.57
N ALA A 63 11.77 -3.45 -0.42
CA ALA A 63 12.32 -3.02 0.87
C ALA A 63 11.49 -1.89 1.49
N ILE A 64 11.06 -0.91 0.67
CA ILE A 64 10.15 0.17 1.11
C ILE A 64 8.83 -0.42 1.63
N ALA A 65 8.22 -1.33 0.86
CA ALA A 65 6.97 -1.97 1.26
C ALA A 65 7.13 -2.83 2.51
N PHE A 66 8.23 -3.58 2.63
CA PHE A 66 8.51 -4.44 3.76
C PHE A 66 8.72 -3.65 5.05
N LEU A 67 9.63 -2.68 5.05
CA LEU A 67 9.89 -1.83 6.22
C LEU A 67 8.65 -0.98 6.58
N GLY A 68 7.97 -0.44 5.57
CA GLY A 68 6.70 0.29 5.73
C GLY A 68 5.54 -0.57 6.24
N THR A 69 5.71 -1.89 6.36
CA THR A 69 4.74 -2.80 6.98
C THR A 69 5.21 -3.29 8.34
N ILE A 70 6.45 -3.77 8.46
CA ILE A 70 6.95 -4.42 9.68
C ILE A 70 7.08 -3.43 10.84
N ILE A 71 7.63 -2.24 10.57
CA ILE A 71 7.78 -1.18 11.59
C ILE A 71 6.41 -0.82 12.19
N PRO A 72 5.40 -0.39 11.41
CA PRO A 72 4.11 -0.06 11.97
C PRO A 72 3.37 -1.28 12.51
N ALA A 73 3.51 -2.49 11.93
CA ALA A 73 2.88 -3.69 12.47
C ALA A 73 3.33 -3.98 13.90
N PHE A 74 4.63 -3.83 14.19
CA PHE A 74 5.18 -3.99 15.52
C PHE A 74 4.57 -2.98 16.50
N PHE A 75 4.67 -1.67 16.22
CA PHE A 75 4.11 -0.64 17.09
C PHE A 75 2.59 -0.74 17.24
N SER A 76 1.88 -1.03 16.14
CA SER A 76 0.42 -1.19 16.12
C SER A 76 -0.02 -2.38 16.96
N PHE A 77 0.72 -3.49 16.94
CA PHE A 77 0.40 -4.66 17.75
C PHE A 77 0.37 -4.29 19.23
N PHE A 78 1.40 -3.63 19.75
CA PHE A 78 1.44 -3.20 21.15
C PHE A 78 0.39 -2.13 21.48
N CYS A 79 0.19 -1.14 20.60
CA CYS A 79 -0.81 -0.10 20.83
C CYS A 79 -2.25 -0.63 20.73
N SER A 80 -2.52 -1.66 19.93
CA SER A 80 -3.87 -2.19 19.68
C SER A 80 -4.55 -2.75 20.92
N PHE A 81 -3.78 -3.23 21.90
CA PHE A 81 -4.30 -3.68 23.19
C PHE A 81 -5.03 -2.56 23.95
N GLY A 82 -4.60 -1.31 23.76
CA GLY A 82 -5.25 -0.10 24.29
C GLY A 82 -6.45 0.39 23.48
N GLY A 83 -6.79 -0.24 22.35
CA GLY A 83 -7.92 0.12 21.49
C GLY A 83 -9.05 -0.92 21.44
N SER A 84 -8.92 -2.03 22.17
CA SER A 84 -9.90 -3.13 22.23
C SER A 84 -10.62 -3.15 23.59
N HIS A 85 -11.96 -3.18 23.60
CA HIS A 85 -12.74 -3.23 24.85
C HIS A 85 -12.40 -4.46 25.70
N THR A 86 -12.11 -5.59 25.05
CA THR A 86 -11.78 -6.86 25.70
C THR A 86 -10.45 -6.79 26.46
N THR A 87 -9.50 -5.99 25.99
CA THR A 87 -8.14 -5.90 26.58
C THR A 87 -7.91 -4.64 27.41
N CYS A 88 -8.64 -3.56 27.13
CA CYS A 88 -8.42 -2.26 27.76
C CYS A 88 -8.65 -2.26 29.26
N PHE A 89 -7.83 -1.49 29.96
CA PHE A 89 -7.98 -1.23 31.40
C PHE A 89 -8.93 -0.04 31.68
N ASN A 90 -9.01 0.94 30.77
CA ASN A 90 -9.76 2.19 30.98
C ASN A 90 -10.46 2.67 29.70
N ARG A 91 -11.72 3.14 29.82
CA ARG A 91 -12.53 3.69 28.73
C ARG A 91 -11.92 4.95 28.09
N LYS A 92 -11.18 5.76 28.85
CA LYS A 92 -10.47 6.93 28.30
C LYS A 92 -9.33 6.51 27.36
N LEU A 93 -8.53 5.52 27.77
CA LEU A 93 -7.43 4.99 26.95
C LEU A 93 -7.95 4.38 25.63
N TYR A 94 -9.08 3.67 25.71
CA TYR A 94 -9.78 3.14 24.54
C TYR A 94 -10.13 4.23 23.51
N ALA A 95 -10.78 5.31 23.97
CA ALA A 95 -11.19 6.39 23.09
C ALA A 95 -10.00 7.14 22.49
N ILE A 96 -8.98 7.43 23.30
CA ILE A 96 -7.75 8.11 22.85
C ILE A 96 -7.03 7.27 21.80
N THR A 97 -6.80 5.98 22.06
CA THR A 97 -6.08 5.09 21.16
C THR A 97 -6.78 4.99 19.80
N ARG A 98 -8.12 4.86 19.79
CA ARG A 98 -8.90 4.87 18.53
C ARG A 98 -8.88 6.21 17.81
N GLY A 99 -8.89 7.32 18.55
CA GLY A 99 -8.73 8.66 17.99
C GLY A 99 -7.37 8.82 17.30
N VAL A 100 -6.29 8.37 17.94
CA VAL A 100 -4.93 8.39 17.39
C VAL A 100 -4.84 7.56 16.11
N PHE A 101 -5.39 6.33 16.10
CA PHE A 101 -5.42 5.51 14.88
C PHE A 101 -6.23 6.16 13.76
N GLY A 102 -7.37 6.77 14.10
CA GLY A 102 -8.19 7.53 13.15
C GLY A 102 -7.45 8.71 12.54
N PHE A 103 -6.68 9.45 13.36
CA PHE A 103 -5.90 10.60 12.92
C PHE A 103 -4.80 10.22 11.93
N PHE A 104 -3.96 9.24 12.26
CA PHE A 104 -2.86 8.83 11.38
C PHE A 104 -3.35 8.23 10.05
N ARG A 105 -4.50 7.54 10.05
CA ARG A 105 -5.14 7.01 8.84
C ARG A 105 -5.75 8.10 7.95
N ALA A 106 -6.16 9.22 8.52
CA ALA A 106 -6.82 10.29 7.78
C ALA A 106 -5.88 10.99 6.79
N ILE A 107 -4.58 10.98 7.07
CA ILE A 107 -3.57 11.64 6.23
C ILE A 107 -3.13 10.65 5.14
N PRO A 108 -3.26 11.00 3.85
CA PRO A 108 -2.77 10.16 2.75
C PRO A 108 -1.25 10.00 2.79
N GLU A 109 -0.77 8.83 2.40
CA GLU A 109 0.67 8.50 2.41
C GLU A 109 1.52 9.41 1.49
N ILE A 110 0.97 9.88 0.37
CA ILE A 110 1.65 10.84 -0.53
C ILE A 110 1.89 12.17 0.18
N VAL A 111 0.91 12.66 0.95
CA VAL A 111 1.02 13.91 1.70
C VAL A 111 2.10 13.78 2.76
N LEU A 112 2.13 12.66 3.48
CA LEU A 112 3.19 12.38 4.47
C LEU A 112 4.57 12.34 3.82
N ALA A 113 4.71 11.69 2.66
CA ALA A 113 5.98 11.66 1.95
C ALA A 113 6.47 13.07 1.57
N LEU A 114 5.58 13.93 1.05
CA LEU A 114 5.92 15.33 0.75
C LEU A 114 6.38 16.13 1.97
N ILE A 115 5.84 15.83 3.16
CA ILE A 115 6.28 16.46 4.41
C ILE A 115 7.65 15.93 4.85
N PHE A 116 7.98 14.67 4.60
CA PHE A 116 9.27 14.08 5.02
C PHE A 116 10.43 14.36 4.06
N ILE A 117 10.16 14.65 2.78
CA ILE A 117 11.21 14.92 1.78
C ILE A 117 12.13 16.09 2.21
N PRO A 118 11.63 17.25 2.68
CA PRO A 118 12.52 18.33 3.12
C PRO A 118 13.40 17.97 4.32
N THR A 119 12.94 17.06 5.18
CA THR A 119 13.66 16.66 6.41
C THR A 119 14.69 15.57 6.15
N VAL A 120 14.34 14.58 5.33
CA VAL A 120 15.12 13.35 5.12
C VAL A 120 15.88 13.37 3.79
N GLY A 121 15.47 14.24 2.87
CA GLY A 121 15.92 14.26 1.48
C GLY A 121 15.07 13.36 0.58
N LEU A 122 15.40 13.40 -0.71
CA LEU A 122 14.84 12.47 -1.70
C LEU A 122 15.42 11.08 -1.49
N GLY A 123 14.57 10.05 -1.50
CA GLY A 123 15.01 8.66 -1.43
C GLY A 123 14.05 7.70 -0.71
N PRO A 124 14.44 6.42 -0.59
CA PRO A 124 13.59 5.34 -0.04
C PRO A 124 13.12 5.57 1.39
N LEU A 125 13.95 6.25 2.20
CA LEU A 125 13.66 6.48 3.62
C LEU A 125 12.42 7.36 3.82
N ALA A 126 12.21 8.37 2.97
CA ALA A 126 11.00 9.20 3.01
C ALA A 126 9.73 8.37 2.75
N GLY A 127 9.81 7.42 1.80
CA GLY A 127 8.71 6.51 1.50
C GLY A 127 8.41 5.54 2.65
N VAL A 128 9.46 4.97 3.28
CA VAL A 128 9.30 4.10 4.45
C VAL A 128 8.62 4.81 5.60
N LEU A 129 9.02 6.05 5.92
CA LEU A 129 8.44 6.82 7.01
C LEU A 129 6.99 7.19 6.73
N ALA A 130 6.68 7.63 5.51
CA ALA A 130 5.34 7.96 5.09
C ALA A 130 4.38 6.76 5.20
N LEU A 131 4.78 5.61 4.66
CA LEU A 131 4.02 4.37 4.77
C LEU A 131 3.89 3.92 6.23
N SER A 132 4.96 4.00 7.01
CA SER A 132 4.96 3.57 8.41
C SER A 132 3.93 4.35 9.23
N ILE A 133 3.91 5.67 9.11
CA ILE A 133 3.00 6.50 9.91
C ILE A 133 1.54 6.26 9.51
N HIS A 134 1.25 6.20 8.20
CA HIS A 134 -0.10 5.92 7.73
C HIS A 134 -0.57 4.51 8.16
N ASN A 135 0.27 3.50 7.93
CA ASN A 135 -0.06 2.11 8.25
C ASN A 135 -0.15 1.84 9.74
N PHE A 136 0.52 2.62 10.59
CA PHE A 136 0.34 2.54 12.04
C PHE A 136 -1.12 2.80 12.44
N GLY A 137 -1.76 3.81 11.83
CA GLY A 137 -3.18 4.09 12.06
C GLY A 137 -4.09 2.98 11.53
N VAL A 138 -3.79 2.45 10.34
CA VAL A 138 -4.60 1.41 9.70
C VAL A 138 -4.50 0.07 10.43
N LEU A 139 -3.29 -0.44 10.65
CA LEU A 139 -3.05 -1.71 11.35
C LEU A 139 -3.47 -1.64 12.82
N GLY A 140 -3.20 -0.53 13.51
CA GLY A 140 -3.65 -0.34 14.89
C GLY A 140 -5.16 -0.47 15.04
N LYS A 141 -5.91 0.13 14.11
CA LYS A 141 -7.37 0.03 14.09
C LYS A 141 -7.83 -1.40 13.78
N LEU A 142 -7.32 -2.02 12.71
CA LEU A 142 -7.64 -3.40 12.33
C LEU A 142 -7.38 -4.37 13.47
N TYR A 143 -6.17 -4.35 14.05
CA TYR A 143 -5.80 -5.22 15.17
C TYR A 143 -6.69 -5.02 16.38
N SER A 144 -7.05 -3.78 16.71
CA SER A 144 -7.94 -3.49 17.83
C SER A 144 -9.34 -4.09 17.64
N GLU A 145 -9.84 -4.11 16.40
CA GLU A 145 -11.13 -4.73 16.04
C GLU A 145 -11.03 -6.26 16.05
N ARG A 146 -9.92 -6.83 15.56
CA ARG A 146 -9.69 -8.29 15.65
C ARG A 146 -9.66 -8.76 17.10
N LEU A 147 -8.98 -8.04 17.98
CA LEU A 147 -8.91 -8.37 19.40
C LEU A 147 -10.27 -8.22 20.11
N GLU A 148 -11.09 -7.24 19.70
CA GLU A 148 -12.43 -7.01 20.26
C GLU A 148 -13.43 -8.09 19.85
N ASN A 149 -13.31 -8.65 18.64
CA ASN A 149 -14.22 -9.67 18.11
C ASN A 149 -14.00 -11.09 18.68
N ILE A 150 -12.96 -11.31 19.48
CA ILE A 150 -12.66 -12.63 20.05
C ILE A 150 -13.45 -12.84 21.34
N ASN A 151 -14.07 -14.02 21.45
CA ASN A 151 -14.78 -14.41 22.67
C ASN A 151 -13.81 -14.49 23.88
N PRO A 152 -14.06 -13.72 24.97
CA PRO A 152 -13.19 -13.64 26.13
C PRO A 152 -13.21 -14.88 27.04
N GLY A 153 -14.02 -15.90 26.78
CA GLY A 153 -14.21 -17.02 27.72
C GLY A 153 -12.92 -17.70 28.21
N LEU A 154 -11.90 -17.84 27.34
CA LEU A 154 -10.61 -18.40 27.77
C LEU A 154 -9.82 -17.45 28.69
N LYS A 155 -9.91 -16.14 28.45
CA LYS A 155 -9.31 -15.12 29.32
C LYS A 155 -9.98 -15.12 30.69
N GLU A 156 -11.31 -15.19 30.74
CA GLU A 156 -12.07 -15.20 32.00
C GLU A 156 -11.74 -16.45 32.82
N ALA A 157 -11.66 -17.63 32.20
CA ALA A 157 -11.24 -18.86 32.86
C ALA A 157 -9.83 -18.74 33.49
N LEU A 158 -8.87 -18.16 32.76
CA LEU A 158 -7.51 -17.94 33.28
C LEU A 158 -7.48 -16.95 34.46
N LEU A 159 -8.32 -15.90 34.41
CA LEU A 159 -8.44 -14.94 35.51
C LEU A 159 -8.98 -15.62 36.79
N MET A 160 -9.95 -16.54 36.66
CA MET A 160 -10.48 -17.30 37.80
C MET A 160 -9.45 -18.26 38.41
N LEU A 161 -8.48 -18.71 37.62
CA LEU A 161 -7.33 -19.51 38.08
C LEU A 161 -6.21 -18.66 38.72
N GLY A 162 -6.42 -17.35 38.88
CA GLY A 162 -5.46 -16.43 39.50
C GLY A 162 -4.42 -15.84 38.54
N ALA A 163 -4.56 -16.01 37.22
CA ALA A 163 -3.65 -15.40 36.26
C ALA A 163 -3.81 -13.86 36.22
N SER A 164 -2.73 -13.15 35.90
CA SER A 164 -2.79 -11.70 35.71
C SER A 164 -3.57 -11.33 34.44
N LYS A 165 -4.12 -10.11 34.38
CA LYS A 165 -4.84 -9.62 33.17
C LYS A 165 -3.98 -9.66 31.90
N ALA A 166 -2.67 -9.42 32.05
CA ALA A 166 -1.72 -9.53 30.96
C ALA A 166 -1.57 -10.99 30.50
N ALA A 167 -1.35 -11.92 31.43
CA ALA A 167 -1.27 -13.35 31.11
C ALA A 167 -2.55 -13.87 30.46
N GLY A 168 -3.73 -13.52 31.00
CA GLY A 168 -5.02 -13.90 30.41
C GLY A 168 -5.23 -13.37 29.00
N THR A 169 -4.66 -12.20 28.66
CA THR A 169 -4.72 -11.64 27.31
C THR A 169 -3.74 -12.33 26.36
N PHE A 170 -2.47 -12.47 26.78
CA PHE A 170 -1.41 -13.06 25.94
C PHE A 170 -1.59 -14.56 25.70
N PHE A 171 -2.18 -15.30 26.63
CA PHE A 171 -2.42 -16.74 26.47
C PHE A 171 -3.87 -17.07 26.07
N GLY A 172 -4.83 -16.18 26.39
CA GLY A 172 -6.25 -16.42 26.09
C GLY A 172 -6.73 -15.83 24.77
N ILE A 173 -6.26 -14.62 24.41
CA ILE A 173 -6.78 -13.85 23.27
C ILE A 173 -5.79 -13.84 22.11
N VAL A 174 -4.53 -13.48 22.36
CA VAL A 174 -3.52 -13.32 21.30
C VAL A 174 -3.38 -14.56 20.41
N PRO A 175 -3.29 -15.81 20.93
CA PRO A 175 -3.12 -16.98 20.08
C PRO A 175 -4.30 -17.23 19.14
N LYS A 176 -5.51 -16.85 19.56
CA LYS A 176 -6.72 -16.90 18.72
C LYS A 176 -6.78 -15.76 17.71
N ALA A 177 -6.18 -14.61 18.04
CA ALA A 177 -6.11 -13.44 17.15
C ALA A 177 -5.06 -13.58 16.07
N LEU A 178 -3.96 -14.29 16.35
CA LEU A 178 -2.77 -14.37 15.49
C LEU A 178 -3.08 -14.65 14.01
N PRO A 179 -3.94 -15.61 13.62
CA PRO A 179 -4.22 -15.87 12.21
C PRO A 179 -4.80 -14.64 11.50
N ASN A 180 -5.70 -13.91 12.17
CA ASN A 180 -6.29 -12.69 11.62
C ASN A 180 -5.28 -11.52 11.57
N LEU A 181 -4.44 -11.38 12.60
CA LEU A 181 -3.40 -10.35 12.64
C LEU A 181 -2.38 -10.54 11.51
N ILE A 182 -1.97 -11.79 11.25
CA ILE A 182 -1.06 -12.14 10.16
C ILE A 182 -1.72 -11.85 8.80
N ALA A 183 -2.99 -12.22 8.64
CA ALA A 183 -3.74 -11.94 7.42
C ALA A 183 -3.85 -10.43 7.14
N ASP A 184 -4.18 -9.63 8.17
CA ASP A 184 -4.23 -8.17 8.05
C ASP A 184 -2.83 -7.59 7.74
N THR A 185 -1.76 -8.12 8.32
CA THR A 185 -0.38 -7.70 8.01
C THR A 185 -0.03 -7.96 6.56
N LEU A 186 -0.32 -9.16 6.05
CA LEU A 186 0.00 -9.58 4.69
C LEU A 186 -0.80 -8.77 3.66
N TYR A 187 -2.06 -8.49 3.95
CA TYR A 187 -2.89 -7.60 3.14
C TYR A 187 -2.28 -6.19 3.03
N ILE A 188 -1.82 -5.64 4.16
CA ILE A 188 -1.18 -4.32 4.16
C ILE A 188 0.17 -4.36 3.45
N PHE A 189 0.92 -5.45 3.56
CA PHE A 189 2.16 -5.64 2.79
C PHE A 189 1.91 -5.60 1.27
N GLU A 190 0.93 -6.35 0.77
CA GLU A 190 0.55 -6.31 -0.65
C GLU A 190 0.11 -4.90 -1.08
N ARG A 191 -0.70 -4.23 -0.26
CA ARG A 191 -1.10 -2.83 -0.50
C ARG A 191 0.12 -1.91 -0.58
N ASN A 192 1.09 -2.11 0.30
CA ASN A 192 2.31 -1.29 0.34
C ASN A 192 3.21 -1.51 -0.88
N ILE A 193 3.25 -2.70 -1.48
CA ILE A 193 3.95 -2.94 -2.75
C ILE A 193 3.33 -2.08 -3.87
N ARG A 194 2.00 -1.95 -3.88
CA ARG A 194 1.30 -1.09 -4.84
C ARG A 194 1.54 0.39 -4.56
N ASN A 195 1.46 0.79 -3.29
CA ASN A 195 1.59 2.18 -2.88
C ASN A 195 3.03 2.70 -3.03
N SER A 196 4.04 1.83 -2.87
CA SER A 196 5.45 2.20 -3.08
C SER A 196 5.75 2.59 -4.53
N LEU A 197 5.01 2.09 -5.51
CA LEU A 197 5.10 2.54 -6.91
C LEU A 197 4.69 4.00 -7.07
N ILE A 198 3.58 4.40 -6.42
CA ILE A 198 3.08 5.78 -6.44
C ILE A 198 4.07 6.70 -5.72
N LEU A 199 4.61 6.25 -4.59
CA LEU A 199 5.67 6.98 -3.87
C LEU A 199 6.96 7.10 -4.69
N GLY A 200 7.25 6.14 -5.58
CA GLY A 200 8.36 6.26 -6.53
C GLY A 200 8.23 7.49 -7.45
N PHE A 201 7.00 7.88 -7.81
CA PHE A 201 6.76 9.04 -8.70
C PHE A 201 7.16 10.38 -8.06
N ILE A 202 7.08 10.48 -6.74
CA ILE A 202 7.45 11.68 -5.97
C ILE A 202 8.91 11.67 -5.51
N GLY A 203 9.70 10.67 -5.92
CA GLY A 203 11.13 10.59 -5.62
C GLY A 203 11.53 9.68 -4.46
N ALA A 204 10.67 8.73 -4.07
CA ALA A 204 11.06 7.69 -3.10
C ALA A 204 11.98 6.60 -3.70
N GLY A 205 12.25 6.62 -5.02
CA GLY A 205 13.08 5.63 -5.69
C GLY A 205 12.33 4.38 -6.15
N GLY A 206 13.10 3.36 -6.52
CA GLY A 206 12.59 2.06 -6.97
C GLY A 206 11.97 2.07 -8.37
N ILE A 207 11.21 1.01 -8.67
CA ILE A 207 10.61 0.81 -10.00
C ILE A 207 9.69 1.97 -10.34
N GLY A 208 8.95 2.51 -9.36
CA GLY A 208 8.01 3.60 -9.59
C GLY A 208 8.69 4.83 -10.21
N GLN A 209 9.84 5.25 -9.69
CA GLN A 209 10.58 6.39 -10.23
C GLN A 209 11.07 6.13 -11.66
N THR A 210 11.66 4.97 -11.86
CA THR A 210 12.11 4.47 -13.16
C THR A 210 11.00 4.47 -14.20
N LEU A 211 9.85 3.91 -13.85
CA LEU A 211 8.71 3.76 -14.75
C LEU A 211 8.12 5.13 -15.10
N PHE A 212 8.11 6.06 -14.15
CA PHE A 212 7.67 7.44 -14.40
C PHE A 212 8.58 8.19 -15.38
N ILE A 213 9.89 7.99 -15.29
CA ILE A 213 10.84 8.57 -16.24
C ILE A 213 10.63 7.99 -17.63
N ASP A 214 10.53 6.66 -17.75
CA ASP A 214 10.35 5.99 -19.04
C ASP A 214 9.03 6.42 -19.72
N PHE A 215 7.94 6.57 -18.95
CA PHE A 215 6.68 7.10 -19.48
C PHE A 215 6.77 8.56 -19.94
N LYS A 216 7.51 9.42 -19.22
CA LYS A 216 7.66 10.84 -19.59
C LYS A 216 8.44 11.05 -20.89
N VAL A 217 9.38 10.15 -21.19
CA VAL A 217 10.19 10.21 -22.41
C VAL A 217 9.46 9.60 -23.61
N PHE A 218 8.24 9.07 -23.43
CA PHE A 218 7.50 8.27 -24.42
C PHE A 218 8.30 7.06 -24.94
N ASP A 219 9.28 6.60 -24.15
CA ASP A 219 10.16 5.48 -24.50
C ASP A 219 9.53 4.16 -24.02
N TYR A 220 8.37 3.85 -24.60
CA TYR A 220 7.64 2.61 -24.32
C TYR A 220 8.49 1.37 -24.60
N GLU A 221 9.48 1.48 -25.47
CA GLU A 221 10.37 0.38 -25.83
C GLU A 221 11.20 -0.12 -24.65
N LYS A 222 11.67 0.75 -23.75
CA LYS A 222 12.43 0.33 -22.56
C LYS A 222 11.58 -0.33 -21.48
N VAL A 223 10.28 -0.02 -21.47
CA VAL A 223 9.31 -0.68 -20.59
C VAL A 223 9.06 -2.12 -21.06
N SER A 224 9.33 -2.42 -22.35
CA SER A 224 8.78 -3.62 -22.98
C SER A 224 9.49 -4.22 -24.21
N LYS A 225 10.78 -3.99 -24.54
CA LYS A 225 11.45 -4.59 -25.75
C LYS A 225 12.63 -5.57 -25.56
N CYS A 226 12.47 -6.89 -25.67
CA CYS A 226 13.45 -7.99 -25.57
C CYS A 226 14.58 -7.89 -26.57
N LYS A 227 15.75 -7.43 -26.12
CA LYS A 227 17.01 -7.88 -26.74
C LYS A 227 17.52 -9.13 -26.03
N ARG A 228 18.09 -10.03 -26.83
CA ARG A 228 18.65 -11.32 -26.40
C ARG A 228 19.75 -11.08 -25.35
N PHE A 229 19.52 -11.56 -24.13
CA PHE A 229 20.46 -11.51 -23.01
C PHE A 229 21.81 -12.14 -23.40
N ASN A 230 22.90 -11.38 -23.29
CA ASN A 230 24.26 -11.85 -23.48
C ASN A 230 24.98 -11.89 -22.12
N PHE A 231 25.26 -13.10 -21.65
CA PHE A 231 25.77 -13.41 -20.31
C PHE A 231 27.14 -12.76 -19.99
N ASN A 232 27.90 -12.35 -21.01
CA ASN A 232 29.24 -11.77 -20.83
C ASN A 232 29.26 -10.31 -20.33
N ALA A 233 28.12 -9.60 -20.30
CA ALA A 233 28.06 -8.22 -19.81
C ALA A 233 28.00 -8.10 -18.28
N PHE A 234 27.84 -9.22 -17.55
CA PHE A 234 27.68 -9.24 -16.09
C PHE A 234 28.96 -8.89 -15.32
N PHE A 235 30.14 -9.01 -15.94
CA PHE A 235 31.43 -8.90 -15.26
C PHE A 235 32.26 -7.65 -15.62
N SER A 236 31.70 -6.63 -16.27
CA SER A 236 32.47 -5.40 -16.57
C SER A 236 32.32 -4.36 -15.46
N PRO A 237 33.37 -4.07 -14.67
CA PRO A 237 33.34 -2.98 -13.71
C PRO A 237 33.70 -1.68 -14.43
N GLY A 238 32.73 -0.79 -14.67
CA GLY A 238 33.05 0.58 -15.13
C GLY A 238 32.07 1.31 -16.05
N GLY A 239 30.81 0.90 -16.20
CA GLY A 239 29.90 1.51 -17.19
C GLY A 239 28.90 2.56 -16.69
N ALA A 240 28.74 2.78 -15.37
CA ALA A 240 27.53 3.42 -14.83
C ALA A 240 27.61 4.94 -14.55
N CYS A 241 28.64 5.65 -15.02
CA CYS A 241 28.83 7.05 -14.65
C CYS A 241 29.27 7.97 -15.81
N GLN A 242 28.62 7.93 -16.98
CA GLN A 242 28.71 9.04 -17.92
C GLN A 242 27.63 8.97 -19.00
N LYS A 243 26.47 9.61 -18.76
CA LYS A 243 25.59 10.22 -19.77
C LYS A 243 24.33 10.78 -19.10
N ILE A 244 24.51 11.80 -18.27
CA ILE A 244 23.52 12.87 -18.06
C ILE A 244 24.34 14.16 -17.91
N LEU A 245 24.81 14.67 -19.04
CA LEU A 245 25.06 16.08 -19.36
C LEU A 245 25.18 16.16 -20.89
#